data_AF-A0A538QZY2-F1
#
_entry.id   AF-A0A538QZY2-F1
#
_cell.length_a   1.000
_cell.length_b   1.000
_cell.length_c   1.000
_cell.angle_alpha   90.00
_cell.angle_beta   90.00
_cell.angle_gamma   90.00
#
_symmetry.space_group_name_H-M   'P 1'
#
loop_
_entity.id
_entity.type
_entity.pdbx_description
1 polymer ?
#
loop_
_entity_poly.entity_id
_entity_poly.type
_entity_poly.pdbx_seq_one_letter_code
_entity_poly.pdbx_strand_id
1 'polypeptide(L)'
;MAAAISDAPRITDIPIIFNLPAVAIVMAITWILVRGVKESARSNFWMVVLKLAIIMAFLIVGAFYVQPDNWTAHGGFAPDGFRGIGSAAAIIFFAYIGFDAVSTASEEAKDAKRDLPFGIITSLVICTVLYIVVALVLTGVAPWNEVGTAEPMLTVLERAGSQGFALKLARVFIGLGAVIAMSSVLLVFQLGQPRIFYSMARDGLLPPWAAKIHPKYKTPHVTTIITGVFVGAFSAFMNINEGVELTNIGTLFAFVLVAIGVIVLRICEPNRPRPFRVPGSPVT
;
A
#
# COMPACT_ATOMS: atom_id res chain seq x y z
N MET A 1 -20.57 -0.43 3.65
CA MET A 1 -20.57 -0.09 2.21
C MET A 1 -21.85 -0.58 1.51
N ALA A 2 -22.30 -1.83 1.71
CA ALA A 2 -23.57 -2.33 1.15
C ALA A 2 -24.82 -1.49 1.49
N ALA A 3 -24.96 -1.00 2.73
CA ALA A 3 -26.06 -0.10 3.12
C ALA A 3 -25.93 1.33 2.56
N ALA A 4 -24.72 1.79 2.22
CA ALA A 4 -24.51 3.10 1.60
C ALA A 4 -24.76 3.07 0.08
N ILE A 5 -24.74 1.87 -0.52
CA ILE A 5 -25.03 1.65 -1.95
C ILE A 5 -26.55 1.63 -2.23
N SER A 6 -27.38 1.22 -1.26
CA SER A 6 -28.85 1.21 -1.45
C SER A 6 -29.46 2.61 -1.48
N ASP A 7 -28.90 3.54 -0.70
CA ASP A 7 -29.49 4.85 -0.42
C ASP A 7 -28.81 6.01 -1.19
N ALA A 8 -27.80 5.71 -2.02
CA ALA A 8 -27.09 6.74 -2.78
C ALA A 8 -27.95 7.30 -3.92
N PRO A 9 -27.99 8.64 -4.12
CA PRO A 9 -28.68 9.24 -5.27
C PRO A 9 -28.05 8.73 -6.57
N ARG A 10 -28.89 8.17 -7.44
CA ARG A 10 -28.50 7.56 -8.71
C ARG A 10 -28.69 8.56 -9.84
N ILE A 11 -27.67 8.75 -10.66
CA ILE A 11 -27.82 9.36 -11.99
C ILE A 11 -27.52 8.23 -12.99
N THR A 12 -28.49 7.91 -13.84
CA THR A 12 -28.37 6.89 -14.90
C THR A 12 -27.74 5.57 -14.41
N ASP A 13 -28.31 4.97 -13.37
CA ASP A 13 -27.92 3.67 -12.77
C ASP A 13 -26.57 3.60 -12.02
N ILE A 14 -25.84 4.71 -11.86
CA ILE A 14 -24.59 4.76 -11.07
C ILE A 14 -24.87 5.38 -9.69
N PRO A 15 -24.63 4.67 -8.56
CA PRO A 15 -24.78 5.25 -7.22
C PRO A 15 -23.65 6.27 -6.97
N ILE A 16 -24.00 7.55 -6.79
CA ILE A 16 -23.02 8.59 -6.45
C ILE A 16 -22.79 8.55 -4.94
N ILE A 17 -21.76 7.81 -4.53
CA ILE A 17 -21.26 7.84 -3.15
C ILE A 17 -20.14 8.87 -3.12
N PHE A 18 -20.37 10.00 -2.43
CA PHE A 18 -19.33 10.99 -2.19
C PHE A 18 -18.54 10.63 -0.92
N ASN A 19 -17.31 10.13 -1.08
CA ASN A 19 -16.45 9.76 0.04
C ASN A 19 -15.77 10.98 0.66
N LEU A 20 -16.54 11.77 1.41
CA LEU A 20 -16.05 12.98 2.10
C LEU A 20 -14.82 12.70 3.00
N PRO A 21 -14.78 11.63 3.81
CA PRO A 21 -13.60 11.32 4.62
C PRO A 21 -12.33 11.10 3.79
N ALA A 22 -12.42 10.40 2.66
CA ALA A 22 -11.28 10.18 1.76
C ALA A 22 -10.76 11.49 1.17
N VAL A 23 -11.67 12.35 0.68
CA VAL A 23 -11.30 13.68 0.17
C VAL A 23 -10.63 14.51 1.27
N ALA A 24 -11.20 14.51 2.48
CA ALA A 24 -10.68 15.30 3.59
C ALA A 24 -9.26 14.88 3.97
N ILE A 25 -8.98 13.58 4.08
CA ILE A 25 -7.63 13.11 4.45
C ILE A 25 -6.62 13.37 3.31
N VAL A 26 -7.00 13.18 2.05
CA VAL A 26 -6.14 13.48 0.90
C VAL A 26 -5.80 14.96 0.86
N MET A 27 -6.78 15.85 1.03
CA MET A 27 -6.55 17.30 1.03
C MET A 27 -5.73 17.75 2.25
N ALA A 28 -5.95 17.14 3.42
CA ALA A 28 -5.14 17.40 4.61
C ALA A 28 -3.67 17.02 4.40
N ILE A 29 -3.39 15.83 3.86
CA ILE A 29 -2.01 15.38 3.56
C ILE A 29 -1.40 16.26 2.46
N THR A 30 -2.15 16.60 1.42
CA THR A 30 -1.71 17.54 0.37
C THR A 30 -1.26 18.88 0.98
N TRP A 31 -2.06 19.44 1.89
CA TRP A 31 -1.74 20.70 2.56
C TRP A 31 -0.49 20.59 3.45
N ILE A 32 -0.36 19.48 4.19
CA ILE A 32 0.83 19.17 4.98
C ILE A 32 2.09 19.12 4.08
N LEU A 33 2.01 18.44 2.94
CA LEU A 33 3.13 18.32 1.99
C LEU A 33 3.51 19.65 1.34
N VAL A 34 2.53 20.50 1.01
CA VAL A 34 2.79 21.84 0.46
C VAL A 34 3.55 22.72 1.47
N ARG A 35 3.16 22.69 2.75
CA ARG A 35 3.88 23.41 3.83
C ARG A 35 5.28 22.85 4.09
N GLY A 36 5.53 21.64 3.65
CA GLY A 36 6.82 20.96 3.77
C GLY A 36 6.89 20.15 5.06
N VAL A 37 7.04 18.84 4.88
CA VAL A 37 7.36 17.92 5.96
C VAL A 37 8.85 17.64 5.91
N LYS A 38 9.56 17.99 6.97
CA LYS A 38 10.85 17.37 7.25
C LYS A 38 10.57 16.04 7.94
N GLU A 39 10.29 15.02 7.14
CA GLU A 39 10.24 13.64 7.61
C GLU A 39 11.62 13.33 8.21
N SER A 40 11.67 13.12 9.53
CA SER A 40 12.86 12.58 10.17
C SER A 40 12.83 11.08 10.03
N ALA A 41 13.97 10.45 9.72
CA ALA A 41 14.12 8.99 9.76
C ALA A 41 13.60 8.37 11.07
N ARG A 42 13.69 9.11 12.18
CA ARG A 42 13.15 8.70 13.49
C ARG A 42 11.62 8.67 13.52
N SER A 43 10.96 9.64 12.90
CA SER A 43 9.48 9.66 12.82
C SER A 43 8.99 8.48 11.97
N ASN A 44 9.59 8.26 10.81
CA ASN A 44 9.24 7.13 9.94
C ASN A 44 9.46 5.78 10.65
N PHE A 45 10.57 5.62 11.38
CA PHE A 45 10.83 4.42 12.17
C PHE A 45 9.71 4.14 13.18
N TRP A 46 9.28 5.16 13.95
CA TRP A 46 8.18 4.99 14.90
C TRP A 46 6.85 4.66 14.23
N MET A 47 6.57 5.22 13.05
CA MET A 47 5.37 4.87 12.28
C MET A 47 5.40 3.41 11.82
N VAL A 48 6.56 2.89 11.41
CA VAL A 48 6.72 1.47 11.07
C VAL A 48 6.55 0.58 12.31
N VAL A 49 7.16 0.95 13.44
CA VAL A 49 6.99 0.22 14.72
C VAL A 49 5.52 0.16 15.12
N LEU A 50 4.78 1.26 14.98
CA LEU A 50 3.33 1.29 15.23
C LEU A 50 2.58 0.32 14.31
N LYS A 51 2.85 0.33 13.00
CA LYS A 51 2.25 -0.60 12.02
C LYS A 51 2.49 -2.05 12.41
N LEU A 52 3.73 -2.39 12.77
CA LEU A 52 4.09 -3.74 13.20
C LEU A 52 3.41 -4.10 14.54
N ALA A 53 3.34 -3.18 15.49
CA ALA A 53 2.66 -3.41 16.76
C ALA A 53 1.17 -3.72 16.59
N ILE A 54 0.49 -3.02 15.67
CA ILE A 54 -0.92 -3.28 15.34
C ILE A 54 -1.11 -4.67 14.74
N ILE A 55 -0.26 -5.04 13.77
CA ILE A 55 -0.29 -6.38 13.15
C ILE A 55 -0.01 -7.44 14.21
N MET A 56 1.02 -7.27 15.03
CA MET A 56 1.36 -8.23 16.09
C MET A 56 0.25 -8.36 17.12
N ALA A 57 -0.40 -7.26 17.51
CA ALA A 57 -1.56 -7.31 18.41
C ALA A 57 -2.71 -8.11 17.80
N PHE A 58 -3.02 -7.91 16.52
CA PHE A 58 -4.00 -8.70 15.80
C PHE A 58 -3.62 -10.19 15.75
N LEU A 59 -2.36 -10.51 15.41
CA LEU A 59 -1.89 -11.89 15.30
C LEU A 59 -1.93 -12.61 16.65
N ILE A 60 -1.47 -11.97 17.73
CA ILE A 60 -1.45 -12.56 19.07
C ILE A 60 -2.88 -12.83 19.54
N VAL A 61 -3.78 -11.84 19.44
CA VAL A 61 -5.16 -12.01 19.89
C VAL A 61 -5.90 -13.00 19.00
N GLY A 62 -5.78 -12.86 17.68
CA GLY A 62 -6.45 -13.72 16.70
C GLY A 62 -6.03 -15.18 16.81
N ALA A 63 -4.75 -15.47 17.10
CA ALA A 63 -4.25 -16.84 17.26
C ALA A 63 -5.03 -17.66 18.30
N PHE A 64 -5.53 -17.04 19.37
CA PHE A 64 -6.35 -17.74 20.39
C PHE A 64 -7.74 -18.15 19.91
N TYR A 65 -8.20 -17.61 18.78
CA TYR A 65 -9.53 -17.85 18.23
C TYR A 65 -9.50 -18.60 16.89
N VAL A 66 -8.32 -19.04 16.45
CA VAL A 66 -8.20 -19.83 15.22
C VAL A 66 -8.84 -21.20 15.44
N GLN A 67 -9.81 -21.51 14.58
CA GLN A 67 -10.48 -22.81 14.49
C GLN A 67 -10.10 -23.43 13.15
N PRO A 68 -9.24 -24.47 13.12
CA PRO A 68 -8.79 -25.11 11.87
C PRO A 68 -9.93 -25.60 10.97
N ASP A 69 -11.10 -25.89 11.54
CA ASP A 69 -12.31 -26.28 10.81
C ASP A 69 -12.70 -25.24 9.75
N ASN A 70 -12.44 -23.95 10.00
CA ASN A 70 -12.73 -22.86 9.05
C ASN A 70 -11.96 -22.98 7.73
N TRP A 71 -10.82 -23.67 7.68
CA TRP A 71 -10.06 -23.91 6.44
C TRP A 71 -10.63 -25.07 5.60
N THR A 72 -11.50 -25.89 6.17
CA THR A 72 -12.15 -27.01 5.47
C THR A 72 -13.64 -26.76 5.26
N ALA A 73 -14.24 -25.86 6.03
CA ALA A 73 -15.62 -25.43 5.88
C ALA A 73 -15.83 -24.64 4.58
N HIS A 74 -17.10 -24.48 4.18
CA HIS A 74 -17.53 -23.59 3.08
C HIS A 74 -16.78 -23.78 1.74
N GLY A 75 -16.56 -25.03 1.33
CA GLY A 75 -15.93 -25.38 0.06
C GLY A 75 -14.44 -25.73 0.14
N GLY A 76 -13.88 -25.81 1.36
CA GLY A 76 -12.50 -26.25 1.59
C GLY A 76 -11.46 -25.15 1.42
N PHE A 77 -10.19 -25.54 1.33
CA PHE A 77 -9.07 -24.59 1.26
C PHE A 77 -9.06 -23.74 -0.02
N ALA A 78 -9.56 -24.29 -1.12
CA ALA A 78 -9.58 -23.64 -2.43
C ALA A 78 -10.98 -23.81 -3.08
N PRO A 79 -12.01 -23.10 -2.57
CA PRO A 79 -13.40 -23.27 -3.02
C PRO A 79 -13.56 -22.94 -4.52
N ASP A 80 -12.83 -21.95 -5.02
CA ASP A 80 -12.80 -21.54 -6.43
C ASP A 80 -11.63 -22.16 -7.23
N GLY A 81 -10.96 -23.15 -6.64
CA GLY A 81 -9.79 -23.83 -7.21
C GLY A 81 -8.64 -22.89 -7.57
N PHE A 82 -7.78 -23.33 -8.49
CA PHE A 82 -6.62 -22.55 -8.95
C PHE A 82 -6.99 -21.25 -9.66
N ARG A 83 -8.19 -21.17 -10.24
CA ARG A 83 -8.66 -19.96 -10.90
C ARG A 83 -8.88 -18.84 -9.89
N GLY A 84 -9.54 -19.13 -8.76
CA GLY A 84 -9.72 -18.18 -7.66
C GLY A 84 -8.40 -17.75 -7.02
N ILE A 85 -7.46 -18.68 -6.87
CA ILE A 85 -6.11 -18.37 -6.38
C ILE A 85 -5.40 -17.40 -7.34
N GLY A 86 -5.51 -17.63 -8.66
CA GLY A 86 -4.92 -16.75 -9.67
C GLY A 86 -5.49 -15.33 -9.67
N SER A 87 -6.82 -15.19 -9.57
CA SER A 87 -7.44 -13.86 -9.47
C SER A 87 -7.10 -13.16 -8.16
N ALA A 88 -7.11 -13.88 -7.03
CA ALA A 88 -6.71 -13.33 -5.73
C ALA A 88 -5.24 -12.88 -5.72
N ALA A 89 -4.34 -13.63 -6.38
CA ALA A 89 -2.94 -13.26 -6.53
C ALA A 89 -2.76 -11.94 -7.29
N ALA A 90 -3.59 -11.68 -8.31
CA ALA A 90 -3.56 -10.42 -9.05
C ALA A 90 -4.07 -9.24 -8.20
N ILE A 91 -5.03 -9.45 -7.30
CA ILE A 91 -5.56 -8.40 -6.40
C ILE A 91 -4.58 -8.12 -5.26
N ILE A 92 -4.09 -9.18 -4.57
CA ILE A 92 -3.19 -9.06 -3.41
C ILE A 92 -1.84 -8.45 -3.79
N PHE A 93 -1.47 -8.46 -5.07
CA PHE A 93 -0.29 -7.77 -5.58
C PHE A 93 -0.24 -6.30 -5.13
N PHE A 94 -1.39 -5.64 -5.00
CA PHE A 94 -1.49 -4.27 -4.49
C PHE A 94 -0.82 -4.09 -3.13
N ALA A 95 -0.95 -5.08 -2.23
CA ALA A 95 -0.35 -5.02 -0.89
C ALA A 95 1.18 -5.01 -0.94
N TYR A 96 1.80 -5.47 -2.04
CA TYR A 96 3.25 -5.46 -2.22
C TYR A 96 3.79 -4.15 -2.80
N ILE A 97 2.93 -3.24 -3.26
CA ILE A 97 3.37 -1.97 -3.83
C ILE A 97 3.95 -1.08 -2.73
N GLY A 98 5.14 -0.50 -2.99
CA GLY A 98 5.79 0.44 -2.08
C GLY A 98 7.24 0.07 -1.73
N PHE A 99 7.73 -1.13 -2.04
CA PHE A 99 9.15 -1.47 -1.85
C PHE A 99 10.07 -0.60 -2.72
N ASP A 100 9.58 -0.15 -3.87
CA ASP A 100 10.25 0.73 -4.82
C ASP A 100 10.42 2.15 -4.26
N ALA A 101 9.59 2.56 -3.29
CA ALA A 101 9.74 3.85 -2.60
C ALA A 101 11.09 3.97 -1.87
N VAL A 102 11.71 2.86 -1.46
CA VAL A 102 13.05 2.84 -0.84
C VAL A 102 14.10 3.44 -1.79
N SER A 103 13.93 3.27 -3.11
CA SER A 103 14.86 3.85 -4.11
C SER A 103 14.84 5.38 -4.14
N THR A 104 13.74 6.01 -3.70
CA THR A 104 13.62 7.48 -3.63
C THR A 104 14.47 8.10 -2.52
N ALA A 105 14.88 7.29 -1.53
CA ALA A 105 15.79 7.67 -0.47
C ALA A 105 17.25 7.26 -0.76
N SER A 106 17.56 6.90 -2.02
CA SER A 106 18.91 6.51 -2.43
C SER A 106 19.96 7.59 -2.17
N GLU A 107 19.58 8.87 -2.30
CA GLU A 107 20.45 10.02 -2.02
C GLU A 107 20.73 10.22 -0.52
N GLU A 108 19.90 9.65 0.35
CA GLU A 108 20.00 9.76 1.82
C GLU A 108 20.69 8.54 2.46
N ALA A 109 20.95 7.48 1.67
CA ALA A 109 21.58 6.26 2.14
C ALA A 109 23.10 6.42 2.27
N LYS A 110 23.67 5.97 3.41
CA LYS A 110 25.12 6.01 3.66
C LYS A 110 25.89 5.16 2.63
N ASP A 111 25.44 3.94 2.39
CA ASP A 111 25.95 3.09 1.32
C ASP A 111 24.79 2.60 0.45
N ALA A 112 24.32 3.48 -0.45
CA ALA A 112 23.24 3.18 -1.38
C ALA A 112 23.45 1.86 -2.16
N LYS A 113 24.71 1.46 -2.41
CA LYS A 113 25.03 0.26 -3.19
C LYS A 113 24.63 -1.03 -2.47
N ARG A 114 24.73 -1.06 -1.15
CA ARG A 114 24.42 -2.23 -0.31
C ARG A 114 23.10 -2.07 0.42
N ASP A 115 22.82 -0.88 0.93
CA ASP A 115 21.70 -0.63 1.81
C ASP A 115 20.36 -0.62 1.04
N LEU A 116 20.33 -0.17 -0.22
CA LEU A 116 19.11 -0.21 -1.06
C LEU A 116 18.68 -1.64 -1.38
N PRO A 117 19.53 -2.52 -1.97
CA PRO A 117 19.12 -3.89 -2.26
C PRO A 117 18.72 -4.65 -0.99
N PHE A 118 19.48 -4.49 0.09
CA PHE A 118 19.17 -5.11 1.38
C PHE A 118 17.83 -4.62 1.92
N GLY A 119 17.56 -3.31 1.89
CA GLY A 119 16.31 -2.73 2.34
C GLY A 119 15.10 -3.22 1.55
N ILE A 120 15.20 -3.26 0.21
CA ILE A 120 14.13 -3.71 -0.68
C ILE A 120 13.82 -5.20 -0.44
N ILE A 121 14.83 -6.07 -0.47
CA ILE A 121 14.62 -7.52 -0.32
C ILE A 121 14.15 -7.88 1.09
N THR A 122 14.78 -7.32 2.12
CA THR A 122 14.45 -7.64 3.51
C THR A 122 13.04 -7.16 3.87
N SER A 123 12.65 -5.95 3.43
CA SER A 123 11.29 -5.47 3.66
C SER A 123 10.26 -6.33 2.95
N LEU A 124 10.50 -6.73 1.70
CA LEU A 124 9.59 -7.58 0.95
C LEU A 124 9.41 -8.96 1.60
N VAL A 125 10.51 -9.62 2.01
CA VAL A 125 10.45 -10.94 2.67
C VAL A 125 9.70 -10.85 4.00
N ILE A 126 9.98 -9.83 4.83
CA ILE A 126 9.27 -9.64 6.10
C ILE A 126 7.77 -9.42 5.86
N CYS A 127 7.41 -8.56 4.90
CA CYS A 127 6.01 -8.31 4.53
C CYS A 127 5.32 -9.57 4.01
N THR A 128 5.98 -10.37 3.16
CA THR A 128 5.43 -11.65 2.68
C THR A 128 5.09 -12.59 3.83
N VAL A 129 6.02 -12.79 4.77
CA VAL A 129 5.77 -13.66 5.93
C VAL A 129 4.61 -13.14 6.75
N LEU A 130 4.58 -11.83 7.05
CA LEU A 130 3.49 -11.23 7.81
C LEU A 130 2.14 -11.37 7.09
N TYR A 131 2.08 -11.16 5.77
CA TYR A 131 0.84 -11.31 5.00
C TYR A 131 0.33 -12.74 4.99
N ILE A 132 1.21 -13.74 4.88
CA ILE A 132 0.82 -15.15 4.98
C ILE A 132 0.23 -15.44 6.36
N VAL A 133 0.91 -15.01 7.44
CA VAL A 133 0.46 -15.26 8.81
C VAL A 133 -0.86 -14.53 9.10
N VAL A 134 -1.04 -13.29 8.62
CA VAL A 134 -2.29 -12.54 8.76
C VAL A 134 -3.43 -13.23 8.00
N ALA A 135 -3.19 -13.72 6.78
CA ALA A 135 -4.20 -14.44 6.00
C ALA A 135 -4.63 -15.75 6.70
N LEU A 136 -3.68 -16.51 7.25
CA LEU A 136 -3.96 -17.71 8.03
C LEU A 136 -4.79 -17.41 9.28
N VAL A 137 -4.46 -16.36 10.03
CA VAL A 137 -5.23 -15.97 11.22
C VAL A 137 -6.62 -15.45 10.84
N LEU A 138 -6.74 -14.60 9.81
CA LEU A 138 -8.04 -14.08 9.36
C LEU A 138 -9.01 -15.21 8.97
N THR A 139 -8.55 -16.11 8.09
CA THR A 139 -9.34 -17.24 7.59
C THR A 139 -9.50 -18.36 8.62
N GLY A 140 -8.61 -18.44 9.61
CA GLY A 140 -8.69 -19.38 10.70
C GLY A 140 -9.69 -18.96 11.77
N VAL A 141 -9.88 -17.66 12.02
CA VAL A 141 -10.81 -17.16 13.03
C VAL A 141 -12.25 -17.04 12.50
N ALA A 142 -12.42 -16.71 11.22
CA ALA A 142 -13.75 -16.63 10.59
C ALA A 142 -13.72 -17.21 9.17
N PRO A 143 -14.85 -17.78 8.69
CA PRO A 143 -14.91 -18.37 7.36
C PRO A 143 -14.71 -17.30 6.27
N TRP A 144 -14.08 -17.70 5.16
CA TRP A 144 -13.58 -16.78 4.13
C TRP A 144 -14.66 -15.88 3.51
N ASN A 145 -15.90 -16.37 3.40
CA ASN A 145 -17.07 -15.66 2.86
C ASN A 145 -17.53 -14.50 3.75
N GLU A 146 -17.02 -14.42 4.97
CA GLU A 146 -17.40 -13.46 5.99
C GLU A 146 -16.34 -12.38 6.25
N VAL A 147 -15.14 -12.55 5.69
CA VAL A 147 -13.98 -11.64 5.87
C VAL A 147 -13.98 -10.49 4.86
N GLY A 148 -14.80 -10.54 3.80
CA GLY A 148 -14.88 -9.52 2.73
C GLY A 148 -15.50 -8.18 3.13
N THR A 149 -15.09 -7.60 4.26
CA THR A 149 -15.55 -6.28 4.75
C THR A 149 -14.50 -5.20 4.51
N ALA A 150 -14.86 -3.94 4.77
CA ALA A 150 -13.93 -2.81 4.67
C ALA A 150 -12.82 -2.86 5.74
N GLU A 151 -13.06 -3.55 6.87
CA GLU A 151 -12.16 -3.62 8.01
C GLU A 151 -12.04 -5.08 8.50
N PRO A 152 -11.46 -5.98 7.70
CA PRO A 152 -11.50 -7.43 7.93
C PRO A 152 -10.93 -7.83 9.30
N MET A 153 -9.81 -7.23 9.71
CA MET A 153 -9.18 -7.53 11.01
C MET A 153 -10.10 -7.19 12.19
N LEU A 154 -10.89 -6.11 12.11
CA LEU A 154 -11.83 -5.74 13.16
C LEU A 154 -13.08 -6.62 13.13
N THR A 155 -13.64 -6.87 11.94
CA THR A 155 -14.82 -7.74 11.78
C THR A 155 -14.56 -9.14 12.33
N VAL A 156 -13.38 -9.72 12.04
CA VAL A 156 -13.02 -11.05 12.52
C VAL A 156 -12.89 -11.07 14.04
N LEU A 157 -12.25 -10.05 14.64
CA LEU A 157 -12.17 -9.94 16.10
C LEU A 157 -13.53 -9.70 16.76
N GLU A 158 -14.46 -9.01 16.08
CA GLU A 158 -15.85 -8.81 16.53
C GLU A 158 -16.61 -10.13 16.64
N ARG A 159 -16.44 -11.00 15.65
CA ARG A 159 -17.06 -12.33 15.64
C ARG A 159 -16.40 -13.33 16.57
N ALA A 160 -15.09 -13.20 16.82
CA ALA A 160 -14.33 -14.10 17.69
C ALA A 160 -14.85 -14.15 19.14
N GLY A 161 -15.55 -13.11 19.62
CA GLY A 161 -16.24 -13.13 20.92
C GLY A 161 -16.38 -11.75 21.56
N SER A 162 -17.43 -11.53 22.36
CA SER A 162 -17.82 -10.18 22.82
C SER A 162 -17.37 -9.78 24.23
N GLN A 163 -16.74 -10.68 25.02
CA GLN A 163 -16.69 -10.49 26.48
C GLN A 163 -15.30 -10.32 27.13
N GLY A 164 -14.19 -10.38 26.38
CA GLY A 164 -12.86 -10.15 26.92
C GLY A 164 -12.47 -8.67 26.96
N PHE A 165 -12.02 -8.15 28.11
CA PHE A 165 -11.40 -6.81 28.20
C PHE A 165 -10.24 -6.66 27.21
N ALA A 166 -9.43 -7.71 27.07
CA ALA A 166 -8.33 -7.77 26.11
C ALA A 166 -8.80 -7.62 24.64
N LEU A 167 -9.94 -8.21 24.25
CA LEU A 167 -10.48 -8.07 22.89
C LEU A 167 -10.97 -6.66 22.62
N LYS A 168 -11.65 -6.03 23.59
CA LYS A 168 -12.10 -4.64 23.45
C LYS A 168 -10.90 -3.70 23.29
N LEU A 169 -9.87 -3.87 24.12
CA LEU A 169 -8.65 -3.08 24.02
C LEU A 169 -7.93 -3.30 22.68
N ALA A 170 -7.83 -4.56 22.24
CA ALA A 170 -7.23 -4.89 20.96
C ALA A 170 -7.98 -4.27 19.78
N ARG A 171 -9.32 -4.31 19.76
CA ARG A 171 -10.12 -3.68 18.70
C ARG A 171 -9.91 -2.17 18.64
N VAL A 172 -9.94 -1.49 19.79
CA VAL A 172 -9.70 -0.04 19.85
C VAL A 172 -8.29 0.29 19.37
N PHE A 173 -7.30 -0.47 19.81
CA PHE A 173 -5.90 -0.29 19.42
C PHE A 173 -5.69 -0.54 17.92
N ILE A 174 -6.26 -1.60 17.37
CA ILE A 174 -6.16 -1.95 15.95
C ILE A 174 -6.91 -0.93 15.10
N GLY A 175 -8.12 -0.51 15.48
CA GLY A 175 -8.92 0.45 14.72
C GLY A 175 -8.28 1.84 14.68
N LEU A 176 -7.93 2.42 15.83
CA LEU A 176 -7.25 3.71 15.87
C LEU A 176 -5.87 3.63 15.22
N GLY A 177 -5.14 2.53 15.48
CA GLY A 177 -3.85 2.27 14.88
C GLY A 177 -3.91 2.19 13.35
N ALA A 178 -4.94 1.54 12.79
CA ALA A 178 -5.13 1.40 11.35
C ALA A 178 -5.31 2.77 10.67
N VAL A 179 -6.09 3.68 11.27
CA VAL A 179 -6.27 5.05 10.74
C VAL A 179 -4.93 5.80 10.67
N ILE A 180 -4.13 5.73 11.74
CA ILE A 180 -2.81 6.37 11.79
C ILE A 180 -1.84 5.71 10.79
N ALA A 181 -1.85 4.38 10.73
CA ALA A 181 -1.03 3.59 9.82
C ALA A 181 -1.35 3.88 8.34
N MET A 182 -2.63 3.98 7.98
CA MET A 182 -3.07 4.31 6.62
C MET A 182 -2.69 5.74 6.25
N SER A 183 -2.86 6.69 7.16
CA SER A 183 -2.46 8.08 6.95
C SER A 183 -0.95 8.21 6.64
N SER A 184 -0.11 7.39 7.29
CA SER A 184 1.32 7.29 6.98
C SER A 184 1.60 6.81 5.57
N VAL A 185 0.88 5.77 5.12
CA VAL A 185 1.08 5.21 3.77
C VAL A 185 0.69 6.25 2.71
N LEU A 186 -0.44 6.93 2.90
CA LEU A 186 -0.88 8.03 2.03
C LEU A 186 0.17 9.14 1.93
N LEU A 187 0.77 9.54 3.07
CA LEU A 187 1.83 10.54 3.10
C LEU A 187 3.03 10.13 2.25
N VAL A 188 3.51 8.88 2.38
CA VAL A 188 4.68 8.38 1.63
C VAL A 188 4.41 8.39 0.12
N PHE A 189 3.26 7.88 -0.33
CA PHE A 189 2.91 7.86 -1.77
C PHE A 189 2.76 9.28 -2.33
N GLN A 190 2.11 10.18 -1.58
CA GLN A 190 1.87 11.54 -2.03
C GLN A 190 3.15 12.41 -1.95
N LEU A 191 4.13 12.02 -1.15
CA LEU A 191 5.47 12.62 -1.13
C LEU A 191 6.32 12.16 -2.33
N GLY A 192 6.24 10.88 -2.71
CA GLY A 192 7.01 10.32 -3.83
C GLY A 192 6.60 10.89 -5.19
N GLN A 193 5.29 11.06 -5.42
CA GLN A 193 4.76 11.47 -6.73
C GLN A 193 5.30 12.83 -7.24
N PRO A 194 5.31 13.92 -6.44
CA PRO A 194 5.90 15.20 -6.87
C PRO A 194 7.40 15.11 -7.19
N ARG A 195 8.16 14.22 -6.54
CA ARG A 195 9.60 14.01 -6.82
C ARG A 195 9.81 13.41 -8.20
N ILE A 196 8.96 12.45 -8.58
CA ILE A 196 8.99 11.85 -9.92
C ILE A 196 8.70 12.94 -10.97
N PHE A 197 7.64 13.73 -10.79
CA PHE A 197 7.31 14.82 -11.72
C PHE A 197 8.41 15.88 -11.79
N TYR A 198 9.05 16.19 -10.68
CA TYR A 198 10.20 17.09 -10.66
C TYR A 198 11.37 16.56 -11.51
N SER A 199 11.71 15.27 -11.37
CA SER A 199 12.76 14.63 -12.18
C SER A 199 12.40 14.60 -13.67
N MET A 200 11.17 14.25 -14.02
CA MET A 200 10.70 14.25 -15.41
C MET A 200 10.70 15.65 -16.05
N ALA A 201 10.34 16.68 -15.28
CA ALA A 201 10.36 18.06 -15.74
C ALA A 201 11.80 18.57 -15.93
N ARG A 202 12.73 18.17 -15.05
CA ARG A 202 14.16 18.46 -15.21
C ARG A 202 14.72 17.81 -16.48
N ASP A 203 14.24 16.62 -16.81
CA ASP A 203 14.67 15.87 -18.00
C ASP A 203 13.94 16.32 -19.28
N GLY A 204 13.08 17.34 -19.20
CA GLY A 204 12.38 17.96 -20.34
C GLY A 204 11.14 17.20 -20.84
N LEU A 205 10.73 16.14 -20.14
CA LEU A 205 9.56 15.32 -20.50
C LEU A 205 8.23 15.94 -20.06
N LEU A 206 8.27 16.85 -19.07
CA LEU A 206 7.10 17.59 -18.60
C LEU A 206 7.33 19.10 -18.75
N PRO A 207 6.26 19.91 -18.83
CA PRO A 207 6.39 21.35 -18.92
C PRO A 207 7.17 21.96 -17.73
N PRO A 208 7.85 23.11 -17.91
CA PRO A 208 8.70 23.72 -16.87
C PRO A 208 7.98 24.05 -15.56
N TRP A 209 6.65 24.25 -15.60
CA TRP A 209 5.86 24.52 -14.40
C TRP A 209 5.86 23.34 -13.41
N ALA A 210 6.08 22.11 -13.86
CA ALA A 210 6.13 20.93 -13.00
C ALA A 210 7.40 20.88 -12.12
N ALA A 211 8.45 21.62 -12.50
CA ALA A 211 9.67 21.79 -11.70
C ALA A 211 9.62 22.98 -10.71
N LYS A 212 8.50 23.71 -10.63
CA LYS A 212 8.42 24.96 -9.84
C LYS A 212 8.38 24.68 -8.33
N ILE A 213 9.43 25.12 -7.64
CA ILE A 213 9.58 24.98 -6.19
C ILE A 213 9.04 26.22 -5.47
N HIS A 214 8.41 26.03 -4.31
CA HIS A 214 7.89 27.10 -3.47
C HIS A 214 9.04 27.92 -2.84
N PRO A 215 9.07 29.27 -2.94
CA PRO A 215 10.19 30.09 -2.45
C PRO A 215 10.49 29.93 -0.95
N LYS A 216 9.44 29.88 -0.11
CA LYS A 216 9.56 29.74 1.36
C LYS A 216 9.78 28.30 1.84
N TYR A 217 8.94 27.36 1.41
CA TYR A 217 8.94 25.98 1.90
C TYR A 217 9.88 25.03 1.14
N LYS A 218 10.41 25.45 0.00
CA LYS A 218 11.28 24.64 -0.88
C LYS A 218 10.65 23.31 -1.31
N THR A 219 9.34 23.27 -1.45
CA THR A 219 8.55 22.10 -1.87
C THR A 219 7.98 22.27 -3.29
N PRO A 220 7.77 21.18 -4.05
CA PRO A 220 7.15 21.21 -5.37
C PRO A 220 5.62 21.42 -5.29
N HIS A 221 5.21 22.60 -4.81
CA HIS A 221 3.81 22.91 -4.50
C HIS A 221 2.83 22.75 -5.68
N VAL A 222 3.22 23.11 -6.91
CA VAL A 222 2.33 23.06 -8.08
C VAL A 222 1.93 21.63 -8.38
N THR A 223 2.90 20.71 -8.46
CA THR A 223 2.63 19.30 -8.74
C THR A 223 1.92 18.64 -7.57
N THR A 224 2.28 18.94 -6.31
CA THR A 224 1.57 18.43 -5.13
C THR A 224 0.10 18.85 -5.11
N ILE A 225 -0.22 20.11 -5.43
CA ILE A 225 -1.62 20.58 -5.45
C ILE A 225 -2.40 19.92 -6.60
N ILE A 226 -1.84 19.89 -7.80
CA ILE A 226 -2.52 19.30 -8.97
C ILE A 226 -2.81 17.82 -8.71
N THR A 227 -1.80 17.06 -8.25
CA THR A 227 -2.00 15.63 -7.98
C THR A 227 -2.88 15.39 -6.77
N GLY A 228 -2.78 16.22 -5.72
CA GLY A 228 -3.66 16.12 -4.56
C GLY A 228 -5.13 16.38 -4.88
N VAL A 229 -5.42 17.41 -5.69
CA VAL A 229 -6.79 17.68 -6.17
C VAL A 229 -7.29 16.55 -7.07
N PHE A 230 -6.42 16.03 -7.95
CA PHE A 230 -6.77 14.90 -8.82
C PHE A 230 -7.08 13.64 -8.01
N VAL A 231 -6.21 13.25 -7.08
CA VAL A 231 -6.43 12.10 -6.19
C VAL A 231 -7.66 12.32 -5.31
N GLY A 232 -7.86 13.54 -4.80
CA GLY A 232 -9.05 13.91 -4.02
C GLY A 232 -10.33 13.68 -4.83
N ALA A 233 -10.39 14.20 -6.05
CA ALA A 233 -11.52 14.00 -6.95
C ALA A 233 -11.78 12.52 -7.26
N PHE A 234 -10.74 11.75 -7.59
CA PHE A 234 -10.89 10.32 -7.84
C PHE A 234 -11.32 9.55 -6.59
N SER A 235 -10.72 9.84 -5.43
CA SER A 235 -11.08 9.20 -4.16
C SER A 235 -12.51 9.49 -3.71
N ALA A 236 -13.12 10.57 -4.20
CA ALA A 236 -14.49 10.94 -3.90
C ALA A 236 -15.51 10.00 -4.54
N PHE A 237 -15.22 9.46 -5.73
CA PHE A 237 -16.20 8.74 -6.57
C PHE A 237 -15.78 7.32 -6.95
N MET A 238 -14.48 7.00 -6.93
CA MET A 238 -13.95 5.71 -7.39
C MET A 238 -14.16 4.61 -6.35
N ASN A 239 -14.55 3.42 -6.80
CA ASN A 239 -14.59 2.23 -5.96
C ASN A 239 -13.16 1.74 -5.67
N ILE A 240 -12.89 1.31 -4.44
CA ILE A 240 -11.58 0.78 -4.05
C ILE A 240 -11.13 -0.38 -4.93
N ASN A 241 -12.04 -1.25 -5.36
CA ASN A 241 -11.70 -2.40 -6.20
C ASN A 241 -11.18 -1.95 -7.57
N GLU A 242 -11.87 -1.02 -8.22
CA GLU A 242 -11.44 -0.43 -9.49
C GLU A 242 -10.10 0.29 -9.35
N GLY A 243 -9.92 1.04 -8.24
CA GLY A 243 -8.65 1.71 -7.95
C GLY A 243 -7.49 0.73 -7.78
N VAL A 244 -7.72 -0.40 -7.10
CA VAL A 244 -6.74 -1.47 -6.93
C VAL A 244 -6.40 -2.14 -8.26
N GLU A 245 -7.41 -2.49 -9.07
CA GLU A 245 -7.22 -3.11 -10.39
C GLU A 245 -6.43 -2.20 -11.34
N LEU A 246 -6.80 -0.92 -11.43
CA LEU A 246 -6.09 0.07 -12.26
C LEU A 246 -4.64 0.25 -11.80
N THR A 247 -4.40 0.31 -10.49
CA THR A 247 -3.06 0.43 -9.92
C THR A 247 -2.23 -0.81 -10.26
N ASN A 248 -2.79 -2.01 -10.07
CA ASN A 248 -2.09 -3.27 -10.33
C ASN A 248 -1.70 -3.41 -11.81
N ILE A 249 -2.60 -3.06 -12.74
CA ILE A 249 -2.29 -3.08 -14.18
C ILE A 249 -1.09 -2.16 -14.47
N GLY A 250 -1.12 -0.92 -13.98
CA GLY A 250 -0.05 0.05 -14.21
C GLY A 250 1.30 -0.38 -13.60
N THR A 251 1.28 -0.86 -12.36
CA THR A 251 2.50 -1.27 -11.66
C THR A 251 3.08 -2.57 -12.21
N LEU A 252 2.25 -3.56 -12.55
CA LEU A 252 2.72 -4.78 -13.22
C LEU A 252 3.37 -4.46 -14.57
N PHE A 253 2.76 -3.57 -15.36
CA PHE A 253 3.35 -3.12 -16.62
C PHE A 253 4.71 -2.46 -16.39
N ALA A 254 4.84 -1.57 -15.41
CA ALA A 254 6.10 -0.96 -15.04
C ALA A 254 7.15 -2.02 -14.60
N PHE A 255 6.76 -3.03 -13.83
CA PHE A 255 7.67 -4.08 -13.37
C PHE A 255 8.15 -4.97 -14.51
N VAL A 256 7.29 -5.28 -15.48
CA VAL A 256 7.68 -5.99 -16.71
C VAL A 256 8.72 -5.16 -17.49
N LEU A 257 8.49 -3.85 -17.65
CA LEU A 257 9.46 -2.97 -18.31
C LEU A 257 10.80 -2.91 -17.56
N VAL A 258 10.79 -2.83 -16.24
CA VAL A 258 12.03 -2.85 -15.43
C VAL A 258 12.75 -4.20 -15.56
N ALA A 259 12.02 -5.32 -15.53
CA ALA A 259 12.59 -6.65 -15.69
C ALA A 259 13.26 -6.82 -17.07
N ILE A 260 12.58 -6.37 -18.14
CA ILE A 260 13.15 -6.33 -19.50
C ILE A 260 14.35 -5.38 -19.53
N GLY A 261 14.27 -4.22 -18.89
CA GLY A 261 15.34 -3.24 -18.80
C GLY A 261 16.62 -3.80 -18.17
N VAL A 262 16.51 -4.65 -17.15
CA VAL A 262 17.66 -5.35 -16.56
C VAL A 262 18.31 -6.30 -17.58
N ILE A 263 17.51 -7.02 -18.37
CA ILE A 263 18.02 -7.91 -19.43
C ILE A 263 18.72 -7.09 -20.53
N VAL A 264 18.10 -6.02 -21.00
CA VAL A 264 18.67 -5.12 -22.02
C VAL A 264 19.97 -4.49 -21.53
N LEU A 265 20.02 -4.01 -20.28
CA LEU A 265 21.23 -3.43 -19.70
C LEU A 265 22.37 -4.45 -19.60
N ARG A 266 22.05 -5.74 -19.42
CA ARG A 266 23.06 -6.80 -19.45
C ARG A 266 23.68 -7.01 -20.82
N ILE A 267 22.90 -6.86 -21.89
CA ILE A 267 23.35 -7.04 -23.27
C ILE A 267 24.10 -5.80 -23.76
N CYS A 268 23.56 -4.60 -23.53
CA CYS A 268 24.13 -3.36 -24.04
C CYS A 268 25.34 -2.85 -23.23
N GLU A 269 25.33 -3.02 -21.90
CA GLU A 269 26.40 -2.53 -21.01
C GLU A 269 26.95 -3.66 -20.10
N PRO A 270 27.61 -4.69 -20.66
CA PRO A 270 28.08 -5.84 -19.90
C PRO A 270 29.15 -5.48 -18.86
N ASN A 271 30.00 -4.50 -19.15
CA ASN A 271 31.16 -4.14 -18.32
C ASN A 271 30.86 -3.12 -17.21
N ARG A 272 29.61 -2.66 -17.07
CA ARG A 272 29.24 -1.68 -16.05
C ARG A 272 29.42 -2.27 -14.64
N PRO A 273 30.04 -1.55 -13.68
CA PRO A 273 30.16 -2.02 -12.30
C PRO A 273 28.76 -2.14 -11.66
N ARG A 274 28.41 -3.34 -11.18
CA ARG A 274 27.11 -3.67 -10.58
C ARG A 274 27.32 -4.10 -9.13
N PRO A 275 26.98 -3.25 -8.14
CA PRO A 275 27.15 -3.58 -6.73
C PRO A 275 26.25 -4.72 -6.26
N PHE A 276 25.06 -4.84 -6.86
CA PHE A 276 24.15 -5.96 -6.69
C PHE A 276 23.84 -6.58 -8.05
N ARG A 277 23.79 -7.92 -8.10
CA ARG A 277 23.40 -8.68 -9.28
C ARG A 277 22.24 -9.58 -8.92
N VAL A 278 21.17 -9.50 -9.69
CA VAL A 278 20.00 -10.39 -9.54
C VAL A 278 20.48 -11.84 -9.73
N PRO A 279 20.25 -12.73 -8.75
CA PRO A 279 20.58 -14.15 -8.88
C PRO A 279 19.87 -14.75 -10.09
N GLY A 280 20.61 -15.50 -10.93
CA GLY A 280 20.02 -16.20 -12.07
C GLY A 280 19.58 -15.32 -13.27
N SER A 281 19.79 -14.00 -13.24
CA SER A 281 19.56 -13.14 -14.42
C SER A 281 20.83 -13.03 -15.26
N PRO A 282 20.83 -13.26 -16.59
CA PRO A 282 19.92 -14.02 -17.43
C PRO A 282 20.56 -15.41 -17.66
N VAL A 283 20.71 -16.13 -16.54
CA VAL A 283 21.40 -17.41 -16.30
C VAL A 283 22.93 -17.40 -16.15
N THR A 284 23.67 -16.31 -16.40
CA THR A 284 24.95 -15.96 -15.69
C THR A 284 25.33 -14.50 -15.92
#